data_AF-A0A846Q371-F1
#
_entry.id   AF-A0A846Q371-F1
#
_cell.length_a   1.000
_cell.length_b   1.000
_cell.length_c   1.000
_cell.angle_alpha   90.00
_cell.angle_beta   90.00
_cell.angle_gamma   90.00
#
_symmetry.space_group_name_H-M   'P 1'
#
loop_
_entity.id
_entity.type
_entity.pdbx_description
1 polymer ?
#
loop_
_entity_poly.entity_id
_entity_poly.type
_entity_poly.pdbx_seq_one_letter_code
_entity_poly.pdbx_strand_id
1 'polypeptide(L)' 'MKVEIVINAHVIHDNRILLTHHKKFDKWVAPGGHIERGEIPDDAVVREVKEELNLDVEILNRNDIPNEGNITKQLAVPFY' A
#
# COMPACT_ATOMS: atom_id res chain seq x y z
N MET A 1 21.29 -14.36 -5.23
CA MET A 1 19.82 -14.32 -5.13
C MET A 1 19.44 -12.91 -4.73
N LYS A 2 18.69 -12.18 -5.56
CA LYS A 2 18.18 -10.84 -5.23
C LYS A 2 16.77 -11.03 -4.68
N VAL A 3 16.51 -10.52 -3.48
CA VAL A 3 15.17 -10.46 -2.90
C VAL A 3 14.61 -9.09 -3.22
N GLU A 4 13.41 -9.06 -3.78
CA GLU A 4 12.66 -7.83 -4.00
C GLU A 4 11.39 -7.89 -3.15
N ILE A 5 11.11 -6.80 -2.46
CA ILE A 5 9.92 -6.67 -1.61
C ILE A 5 8.97 -5.72 -2.33
N VAL A 6 7.71 -6.11 -2.46
CA VAL A 6 6.67 -5.39 -3.20
C VAL A 6 5.42 -5.25 -2.34
N ILE A 7 4.61 -4.25 -2.66
CA ILE A 7 3.27 -4.05 -2.08
C ILE A 7 2.19 -4.14 -3.16
N ASN A 8 0.94 -4.34 -2.73
CA ASN A 8 -0.23 -4.22 -3.59
C ASN A 8 -1.34 -3.49 -2.81
N ALA A 9 -1.91 -2.43 -3.37
CA ALA A 9 -2.98 -1.67 -2.73
C ALA A 9 -4.36 -2.16 -3.17
N HIS A 10 -5.23 -2.43 -2.20
CA HIS A 10 -6.63 -2.77 -2.45
C HIS A 10 -7.49 -1.56 -2.07
N VAL A 11 -7.68 -0.63 -3.01
CA VAL A 11 -8.42 0.62 -2.76
C VAL A 11 -9.92 0.34 -2.86
N ILE A 12 -10.65 0.61 -1.78
CA ILE A 12 -12.09 0.37 -1.65
C ILE A 12 -12.83 1.70 -1.69
N HIS A 13 -13.84 1.81 -2.57
CA HIS A 13 -14.75 2.94 -2.64
C HIS A 13 -16.13 2.47 -3.10
N ASP A 14 -17.20 2.88 -2.43
CA ASP A 14 -18.58 2.49 -2.74
C ASP A 14 -18.79 0.98 -2.96
N ASN A 15 -18.25 0.15 -2.04
CA ASN A 15 -18.29 -1.32 -2.12
C ASN A 15 -17.67 -1.91 -3.40
N ARG A 16 -16.73 -1.19 -4.02
CA ARG A 16 -15.95 -1.65 -5.18
C ARG A 16 -14.48 -1.56 -4.89
N ILE A 17 -13.71 -2.41 -5.56
CA ILE A 17 -12.25 -2.37 -5.54
C ILE A 17 -11.72 -1.79 -6.85
N LEU A 18 -10.70 -0.94 -6.76
CA LEU A 18 -10.00 -0.41 -7.92
C LEU A 18 -8.89 -1.38 -8.35
N LEU A 19 -8.85 -1.71 -9.64
CA LEU A 19 -7.80 -2.49 -10.28
C LEU A 19 -7.27 -1.71 -11.50
N THR A 20 -6.02 -1.94 -11.87
CA THR A 20 -5.40 -1.43 -13.09
C THR A 20 -5.29 -2.53 -14.14
N HIS A 21 -5.54 -2.19 -15.41
CA HIS A 21 -5.35 -3.14 -16.51
C HIS A 21 -3.93 -3.08 -17.04
N HIS A 22 -3.16 -4.12 -16.78
CA HIS A 22 -1.77 -4.22 -17.17
C HIS A 22 -1.65 -4.62 -18.65
N LYS A 23 -1.55 -3.64 -19.55
CA LYS A 23 -1.55 -3.80 -21.02
C LYS A 23 -0.61 -4.90 -21.56
N LYS A 24 0.59 -5.06 -20.98
CA LYS A 24 1.57 -6.06 -21.43
C LYS A 24 1.18 -7.51 -21.08
N PHE A 25 0.47 -7.69 -19.97
CA PHE A 25 0.10 -9.03 -19.47
C PHE A 25 -1.37 -9.36 -19.68
N ASP A 26 -2.14 -8.37 -20.16
CA ASP A 26 -3.59 -8.44 -20.35
C ASP A 26 -4.34 -8.96 -19.12
N LYS A 27 -4.02 -8.38 -17.96
CA LYS A 27 -4.58 -8.76 -16.66
C LYS A 27 -4.97 -7.55 -15.86
N TRP A 28 -6.02 -7.69 -15.07
CA TRP A 28 -6.36 -6.75 -14.01
C TRP A 28 -5.56 -7.09 -12.75
N VAL A 29 -4.85 -6.11 -12.22
CA VAL A 29 -4.00 -6.24 -11.04
C VAL A 29 -4.30 -5.12 -10.06
N ALA A 30 -4.00 -5.35 -8.78
CA ALA A 30 -3.96 -4.26 -7.83
C ALA A 30 -2.83 -3.28 -8.22
N PRO A 31 -3.02 -1.97 -8.05
CA PRO A 31 -1.92 -1.01 -8.14
C PRO A 31 -0.85 -1.31 -7.08
N GLY A 32 0.40 -0.99 -7.38
CA GLY A 32 1.51 -1.23 -6.47
C GLY A 32 2.85 -1.43 -7.15
N GLY A 33 3.89 -1.55 -6.32
CA GLY A 33 5.25 -1.60 -6.80
C GLY A 33 6.24 -2.04 -5.73
N HIS A 34 7.50 -1.73 -5.98
CA HIS A 34 8.61 -2.08 -5.10
C HIS A 34 8.66 -1.17 -3.88
N ILE A 35 9.03 -1.73 -2.73
CA ILE A 35 9.39 -0.93 -1.56
C ILE A 35 10.79 -0.36 -1.78
N GLU A 36 10.93 0.95 -1.62
CA GLU A 36 12.24 1.61 -1.72
C GLU A 36 13.11 1.38 -0.49
N ARG A 37 14.42 1.63 -0.63
CA ARG A 37 15.35 1.44 0.49
C ARG A 37 15.04 2.43 1.62
N GLY A 38 14.69 1.88 2.79
CA GLY A 38 14.35 2.67 3.98
C GLY A 38 12.87 3.05 4.05
N GLU A 39 12.08 2.63 3.08
CA GLU A 39 10.63 2.80 3.07
C GLU A 39 9.96 1.67 3.88
N ILE A 40 8.90 2.02 4.59
CA ILE A 40 8.02 1.06 5.26
C ILE A 40 6.84 0.73 4.32
N PRO A 41 6.22 -0.47 4.41
CA PRO A 41 5.15 -0.87 3.50
C PRO A 41 4.00 0.14 3.38
N ASP A 42 3.63 0.77 4.50
CA ASP A 42 2.56 1.78 4.56
C ASP A 42 2.88 3.06 3.78
N ASP A 43 4.15 3.46 3.74
CA ASP A 43 4.57 4.63 2.94
C ASP A 43 4.65 4.25 1.46
N ALA A 44 5.17 3.05 1.18
CA ALA A 44 5.25 2.51 -0.18
C ALA A 44 3.86 2.43 -0.82
N VAL A 45 2.86 1.88 -0.11
CA VAL A 45 1.51 1.72 -0.67
C VAL A 45 0.84 3.07 -0.96
N VAL A 46 1.05 4.08 -0.10
CA VAL A 46 0.50 5.43 -0.31
C VAL A 46 1.21 6.11 -1.49
N ARG A 47 2.54 6.03 -1.57
CA ARG A 47 3.33 6.58 -2.68
C ARG A 47 2.95 5.94 -4.01
N GLU A 48 2.95 4.62 -4.10
CA GLU A 48 2.64 3.89 -5.34
C GLU A 48 1.23 4.21 -5.84
N VAL A 49 0.23 4.26 -4.95
CA VAL A 49 -1.14 4.67 -5.34
C VAL A 49 -1.15 6.12 -5.86
N LYS A 50 -0.39 7.02 -5.24
CA LYS A 50 -0.32 8.41 -5.70
C LYS A 50 0.35 8.49 -7.08
N GLU A 51 1.42 7.76 -7.31
CA GLU A 51 2.20 7.78 -8.56
C GLU A 51 1.43 7.13 -9.72
N GLU A 52 0.82 5.97 -9.50
CA GLU A 52 0.12 5.22 -10.55
C GLU A 52 -1.28 5.78 -10.87
N LEU A 53 -1.98 6.30 -9.86
CA LEU A 53 -3.41 6.64 -9.96
C LEU A 53 -3.73 8.10 -9.64
N ASN A 54 -2.78 8.87 -9.11
CA ASN A 54 -2.98 10.25 -8.66
C ASN A 54 -4.10 10.39 -7.61
N LEU A 55 -4.29 9.37 -6.77
CA LEU A 55 -5.27 9.36 -5.70
C LEU A 55 -4.60 9.56 -4.35
N ASP A 56 -5.29 10.25 -3.45
CA ASP A 56 -4.95 10.31 -2.03
C ASP A 56 -5.79 9.26 -1.29
N VAL A 57 -5.15 8.39 -0.51
CA VAL A 57 -5.79 7.25 0.15
C VAL A 57 -5.47 7.17 1.63
N GLU A 58 -6.36 6.52 2.38
CA GLU A 58 -6.20 6.24 3.80
C GLU A 58 -6.14 4.72 4.03
N ILE A 59 -5.24 4.29 4.92
CA ILE A 59 -5.11 2.89 5.33
C ILE A 59 -6.16 2.59 6.40
N LEU A 60 -7.05 1.63 6.13
CA LEU A 60 -8.23 1.34 6.96
C LEU A 60 -7.91 0.64 8.29
N ASN A 61 -6.85 -0.17 8.36
CA ASN A 61 -6.50 -0.94 9.55
C ASN A 61 -5.23 -0.42 10.22
N ARG A 62 -5.34 0.70 10.92
CA ARG A 62 -4.27 1.18 11.82
C ARG A 62 -4.64 0.78 13.24
N ASN A 63 -3.67 0.28 14.01
CA ASN A 63 -3.89 0.02 15.43
C ASN A 63 -4.01 1.35 16.19
N ASP A 64 -5.06 1.57 16.97
CA ASP A 64 -5.20 2.75 17.86
C ASP A 64 -4.29 2.68 19.11
N ILE A 65 -3.02 2.31 18.94
CA ILE A 65 -2.04 2.28 20.04
C ILE A 65 -1.46 3.68 20.21
N PRO A 66 -1.65 4.37 21.35
CA PRO A 66 -1.08 5.70 21.55
C PRO A 66 0.39 5.76 21.12
N ASN A 67 0.75 6.76 20.32
CA ASN A 67 2.16 7.02 19.97
C ASN A 67 2.88 7.58 21.21
N GLU A 68 3.11 6.71 22.17
CA GLU A 68 3.77 7.01 23.44
C GLU A 68 5.12 6.30 23.51
N GLY A 69 6.09 6.94 24.18
CA GLY A 69 7.44 6.41 24.32
C GLY A 69 8.19 6.36 22.98
N ASN A 70 8.69 5.18 22.60
CA ASN A 70 9.57 4.99 21.43
C ASN A 70 8.79 4.67 20.14
N ILE A 71 7.46 4.77 20.15
CA ILE A 71 6.62 4.52 18.97
C ILE A 71 6.53 5.80 18.14
N THR A 72 7.17 5.79 16.97
CA THR A 72 7.18 6.94 16.05
C THR A 72 6.05 6.90 15.03
N LYS A 73 5.52 5.71 14.73
CA LYS A 73 4.46 5.52 13.74
C LYS A 73 3.72 4.19 13.96
N GLN A 74 2.40 4.22 13.85
CA GLN A 74 1.57 3.02 13.76
C GLN A 74 1.52 2.53 12.32
N LEU A 75 1.71 1.23 12.13
CA LEU A 75 1.63 0.58 10.83
C LEU A 75 0.39 -0.30 10.74
N ALA A 76 -0.06 -0.55 9.52
CA ALA A 76 -1.06 -1.56 9.28
C ALA A 76 -0.55 -2.94 9.73
N VAL A 77 -1.36 -3.67 10.48
CA VAL A 77 -1.00 -5.06 10.81
C VAL A 77 -1.27 -5.95 9.59
N PRO A 78 -0.32 -6.81 9.22
CA PRO A 78 -0.44 -7.65 8.02
C PRO A 78 -1.55 -8.70 8.12
N PHE A 79 -2.08 -8.95 9.32
CA PHE A 79 -3.15 -9.89 9.59
C PHE A 79 -4.10 -9.30 10.62
N TYR A 80 -5.41 -9.34 10.32
CA TYR A 80 -6.45 -9.40 11.34
C TYR A 80 -6.59 -10.85 11.82
#